data_AF-A0A345DSN2-F1
#
_entry.id   AF-A0A345DSN2-F1
#
_cell.length_a   1.000
_cell.length_b   1.000
_cell.length_c   1.000
_cell.angle_alpha   90.00
_cell.angle_beta   90.00
_cell.angle_gamma   90.00
#
_symmetry.space_group_name_H-M   'P 1'
#
loop_
_entity.id
_entity.type
_entity.pdbx_description
1 polymer ?
#
loop_
_entity_poly.entity_id
_entity_poly.type
_entity_poly.pdbx_seq_one_letter_code
_entity_poly.pdbx_strand_id
1 'polypeptide(L)'
;MKIDENICIAPHCEEIKLLVKNGCPFCIEHLTKFDDFYSRWKVDSKIDNILEIDEDFQNEFFTDMVNYFFVEEEAEYHRKNKQVLKKKKLKKKKKNKKRK
;
A
#
# COMPACT_ATOMS: atom_id res chain seq x y z
N MET A 1 -1.64 25.34 -12.59
CA MET A 1 -1.27 24.53 -11.40
C MET A 1 -0.38 23.41 -11.90
N LYS A 2 0.90 23.37 -11.47
CA LYS A 2 1.76 22.21 -11.71
C LYS A 2 1.41 21.20 -10.63
N ILE A 3 0.76 20.09 -10.98
CA ILE A 3 0.60 18.96 -10.08
C ILE A 3 2.00 18.40 -9.93
N ASP A 4 2.53 18.33 -8.71
CA ASP A 4 3.83 17.72 -8.45
C ASP A 4 3.77 16.27 -8.97
N GLU A 5 4.50 15.99 -10.04
CA GLU A 5 4.53 14.71 -10.78
C GLU A 5 5.09 13.54 -9.93
N ASN A 6 5.29 13.75 -8.63
CA ASN A 6 6.02 12.87 -7.73
C ASN A 6 5.23 12.50 -6.47
N ILE A 7 3.90 12.51 -6.53
CA ILE A 7 3.05 12.11 -5.39
C ILE A 7 2.71 10.63 -5.53
N CYS A 8 3.07 9.84 -4.52
CA CYS A 8 2.65 8.45 -4.42
C CYS A 8 1.14 8.35 -4.23
N ILE A 9 0.48 7.52 -5.03
CA ILE A 9 -0.99 7.35 -4.98
C ILE A 9 -1.48 6.50 -3.80
N ALA A 10 -0.58 5.83 -3.06
CA ALA A 10 -0.96 4.91 -2.00
C ALA A 10 -1.56 5.65 -0.78
N PRO A 11 -2.65 5.12 -0.19
CA PRO A 11 -3.30 5.73 0.96
C PRO A 11 -2.38 5.72 2.20
N HIS A 12 -2.50 6.76 3.04
CA HIS A 12 -1.69 6.94 4.26
C HIS A 12 -0.17 6.90 4.05
N CYS A 13 0.31 7.21 2.84
CA CYS A 13 1.73 7.42 2.59
C CYS A 13 2.23 8.60 3.44
N GLU A 14 2.96 8.29 4.52
CA GLU A 14 3.49 9.28 5.45
C GLU A 14 4.65 10.09 4.84
N GLU A 15 5.25 9.60 3.75
CA GLU A 15 6.37 10.23 3.05
C GLU A 15 6.03 10.63 1.60
N ILE A 16 5.44 11.83 1.43
CA ILE A 16 5.33 12.54 0.14
C ILE A 16 6.74 12.94 -0.41
N LYS A 17 7.83 12.49 0.22
CA LYS A 17 9.21 12.93 -0.06
C LYS A 17 10.02 12.01 -0.97
N LEU A 18 9.52 10.83 -1.31
CA LEU A 18 10.28 9.88 -2.10
C LEU A 18 9.82 9.94 -3.56
N LEU A 19 10.56 10.76 -4.32
CA LEU A 19 10.57 10.92 -5.77
C LEU A 19 10.06 9.65 -6.45
N VAL A 20 8.81 9.72 -6.91
CA VAL A 20 8.24 8.71 -7.78
C VAL A 20 9.14 8.64 -9.02
N LYS A 21 9.63 7.45 -9.34
CA LYS A 21 10.44 7.26 -10.55
C LYS A 21 9.53 7.56 -11.74
N ASN A 22 9.96 8.39 -12.70
CA ASN A 22 9.15 8.74 -13.89
C ASN A 22 8.45 7.48 -14.46
N GLY A 23 7.13 7.51 -14.54
CA GLY A 23 6.30 6.41 -15.05
C GLY A 23 5.85 5.37 -14.02
N CYS A 24 6.25 5.48 -12.75
CA CYS A 24 5.69 4.69 -11.66
C CYS A 24 4.61 5.52 -10.93
N PRO A 25 3.54 4.94 -10.38
CA PRO A 25 2.60 5.67 -9.52
C PRO A 25 2.97 5.61 -8.03
N PHE A 26 3.97 4.79 -7.66
CA PHE A 26 4.34 4.53 -6.27
C PHE A 26 5.68 5.17 -5.89
N CYS A 27 5.83 5.55 -4.61
CA CYS A 27 7.15 5.77 -4.04
C CYS A 27 7.90 4.43 -3.88
N ILE A 28 9.21 4.49 -3.66
CA ILE A 28 10.08 3.31 -3.56
C ILE A 28 9.56 2.30 -2.50
N GLU A 29 9.04 2.78 -1.38
CA GLU A 29 8.50 1.90 -0.33
C GLU A 29 7.25 1.15 -0.79
N HIS A 30 6.26 1.85 -1.34
CA HIS A 30 5.03 1.23 -1.83
C HIS A 30 5.28 0.37 -3.07
N LEU A 31 6.26 0.73 -3.91
CA LEU A 31 6.68 -0.12 -5.02
C LEU A 31 7.23 -1.44 -4.51
N THR A 32 8.13 -1.41 -3.52
CA THR A 32 8.71 -2.64 -2.93
C THR A 32 7.63 -3.52 -2.30
N LYS A 33 6.64 -2.92 -1.63
CA LYS A 33 5.50 -3.66 -1.07
C LYS A 33 4.56 -4.21 -2.15
N PHE A 34 4.35 -3.44 -3.21
CA PHE A 34 3.54 -3.87 -4.34
C PHE A 34 4.21 -5.02 -5.06
N ASP A 35 5.53 -4.99 -5.27
CA ASP A 35 6.29 -6.10 -5.85
C ASP A 35 6.18 -7.36 -4.98
N ASP A 36 6.29 -7.23 -3.65
CA ASP A 36 6.07 -8.35 -2.73
C ASP A 36 4.63 -8.89 -2.82
N PHE A 37 3.62 -8.00 -2.82
CA PHE A 37 2.22 -8.36 -3.03
C PHE A 37 2.02 -9.09 -4.36
N TYR A 38 2.55 -8.55 -5.45
CA TYR A 38 2.45 -9.11 -6.79
C TYR A 38 3.15 -10.47 -6.88
N SER A 39 4.31 -10.63 -6.25
CA SER A 39 5.05 -11.91 -6.24
C SER A 39 4.29 -13.05 -5.55
N ARG A 40 3.38 -12.73 -4.61
CA ARG A 40 2.50 -13.71 -3.96
C ARG A 40 1.42 -14.22 -4.92
N TRP A 41 1.08 -13.47 -5.97
CA TRP A 41 0.13 -13.89 -6.98
C TRP A 41 0.83 -14.78 -8.01
N LYS A 42 0.42 -16.06 -8.03
CA LYS A 42 0.78 -16.95 -9.13
C LYS A 42 -0.14 -16.64 -10.30
N VAL A 43 0.33 -15.80 -11.20
CA VAL A 43 -0.33 -15.58 -12.49
C VAL A 43 -0.16 -16.86 -13.32
N ASP A 44 -1.25 -17.38 -13.88
CA ASP A 44 -1.19 -18.51 -14.79
C ASP A 44 -0.52 -18.06 -16.10
N SER A 45 0.35 -18.88 -16.66
CA SER A 45 0.93 -18.74 -18.00
C SER A 45 -0.06 -18.30 -19.09
N LYS A 46 -1.35 -18.68 -19.00
CA LYS A 46 -2.39 -18.20 -19.92
C LYS A 46 -2.71 -16.72 -19.75
N ILE A 47 -2.74 -16.23 -18.51
CA ILE A 47 -2.97 -14.82 -18.20
C ILE A 47 -1.75 -14.01 -18.64
N ASP A 48 -0.53 -14.52 -18.41
CA ASP A 48 0.71 -13.86 -18.90
C ASP A 48 0.66 -13.63 -20.41
N ASN A 49 0.24 -14.63 -21.20
CA ASN A 49 0.11 -14.48 -22.64
C ASN A 49 -0.94 -13.44 -23.05
N ILE A 50 -2.04 -13.29 -22.30
CA ILE A 50 -3.07 -12.28 -22.60
C ILE A 50 -2.55 -10.89 -22.22
N LEU A 51 -1.83 -10.77 -21.09
CA LEU A 51 -1.20 -9.53 -20.65
C LEU A 51 -0.17 -8.99 -21.66
N GLU A 52 0.45 -9.87 -22.46
CA GLU A 52 1.40 -9.47 -23.52
C GLU A 52 0.72 -8.97 -24.81
N ILE A 53 -0.53 -9.37 -25.05
CA ILE A 53 -1.21 -9.17 -26.35
C ILE A 53 -2.30 -8.09 -26.27
N ASP A 54 -2.97 -7.98 -25.12
CA ASP A 54 -4.16 -7.15 -24.94
C ASP A 54 -3.90 -6.02 -23.94
N GLU A 55 -3.70 -4.80 -24.44
CA GLU A 55 -3.40 -3.61 -23.65
C GLU A 55 -4.59 -3.19 -22.76
N ASP A 56 -5.83 -3.39 -23.21
CA ASP A 56 -7.02 -3.07 -22.42
C ASP A 56 -7.15 -4.03 -21.24
N PHE A 57 -6.97 -5.34 -21.49
CA PHE A 57 -6.93 -6.34 -20.44
C PHE A 57 -5.76 -6.12 -19.48
N GLN A 58 -4.58 -5.74 -20.00
CA GLN A 58 -3.42 -5.40 -19.20
C GLN A 58 -3.74 -4.25 -18.25
N ASN A 59 -4.34 -3.16 -18.75
CA ASN A 59 -4.72 -2.01 -17.95
C ASN A 59 -5.76 -2.34 -16.88
N GLU A 60 -6.79 -3.12 -17.22
CA GLU A 60 -7.81 -3.59 -16.26
C GLU A 60 -7.17 -4.47 -15.18
N PHE A 61 -6.34 -5.43 -15.58
CA PHE A 61 -5.64 -6.32 -14.66
C PHE A 61 -4.73 -5.56 -13.69
N PHE A 62 -3.92 -4.62 -14.18
CA PHE A 62 -3.08 -3.78 -13.31
C PHE A 62 -3.92 -2.92 -12.38
N THR A 63 -5.02 -2.35 -12.86
CA THR A 63 -5.93 -1.55 -12.04
C THR A 63 -6.50 -2.37 -10.88
N ASP A 64 -6.94 -3.60 -11.16
CA ASP A 64 -7.44 -4.51 -10.13
C ASP A 64 -6.36 -4.88 -9.11
N MET A 65 -5.16 -5.22 -9.57
CA MET A 65 -4.04 -5.53 -8.68
C MET A 65 -3.69 -4.36 -7.75
N VAL A 66 -3.69 -3.13 -8.27
CA VAL A 66 -3.48 -1.93 -7.47
C VAL A 66 -4.61 -1.72 -6.46
N ASN A 67 -5.87 -1.94 -6.85
CA ASN A 67 -7.01 -1.85 -5.93
C ASN A 67 -6.91 -2.86 -4.79
N TYR A 68 -6.58 -4.12 -5.08
CA TYR A 68 -6.38 -5.15 -4.05
C TYR A 68 -5.25 -4.79 -3.10
N PHE A 69 -4.13 -4.28 -3.64
CA PHE A 69 -3.02 -3.81 -2.83
C PHE A 69 -3.44 -2.70 -1.86
N PHE A 70 -4.26 -1.73 -2.28
CA PHE A 70 -4.75 -0.68 -1.38
C PHE A 70 -5.65 -1.20 -0.28
N VAL A 71 -6.47 -2.22 -0.56
CA VAL A 71 -7.27 -2.87 0.48
C VAL A 71 -6.38 -3.53 1.54
N GLU A 72 -5.29 -4.18 1.14
CA GLU A 72 -4.32 -4.76 2.08
C GLU A 72 -3.62 -3.68 2.91
N GLU A 73 -3.13 -2.61 2.28
CA GLU A 73 -2.45 -1.51 2.95
C GLU A 73 -3.37 -0.77 3.95
N GLU A 74 -4.62 -0.51 3.59
CA GLU A 74 -5.59 0.11 4.50
C GLU A 74 -5.87 -0.80 5.71
N ALA A 75 -6.02 -2.10 5.47
CA ALA A 75 -6.22 -3.08 6.53
C ALA A 75 -5.00 -3.14 7.47
N GLU A 76 -3.78 -3.07 6.93
CA GLU A 76 -2.54 -3.04 7.73
C GLU A 76 -2.42 -1.75 8.55
N TYR A 77 -2.72 -0.60 7.95
CA TYR A 77 -2.75 0.69 8.61
C TYR A 77 -3.70 0.68 9.81
N HIS A 78 -4.95 0.23 9.62
CA HIS A 78 -5.92 0.09 10.70
C HIS A 78 -5.47 -0.89 11.78
N ARG A 79 -4.83 -2.01 11.43
CA ARG A 79 -4.27 -2.97 12.40
C ARG A 79 -3.20 -2.31 13.25
N LYS A 80 -2.24 -1.59 12.65
CA LYS A 80 -1.17 -0.87 13.37
C LYS A 80 -1.76 0.19 14.31
N ASN A 81 -2.69 1.01 13.82
CA ASN A 81 -3.32 2.06 14.62
C ASN A 81 -4.15 1.51 15.79
N LYS A 82 -4.90 0.42 15.59
CA LYS A 82 -5.63 -0.27 16.66
C LYS A 82 -4.68 -0.79 17.74
N GLN A 83 -3.52 -1.34 17.36
CA GLN A 83 -2.50 -1.80 18.31
C GLN A 83 -1.90 -0.63 19.11
N VAL A 84 -1.59 0.49 18.46
CA VAL A 84 -1.08 1.70 19.12
C VAL A 84 -2.08 2.22 20.16
N LEU A 85 -3.37 2.30 19.80
CA LEU A 85 -4.44 2.71 20.71
C LEU A 85 -4.56 1.77 21.92
N LYS A 86 -4.52 0.45 21.71
CA LYS A 86 -4.53 -0.54 22.80
C LYS A 86 -3.33 -0.35 23.75
N LYS A 87 -2.11 -0.20 23.21
CA LYS A 87 -0.89 0.04 24.00
C LYS A 87 -0.99 1.34 24.81
N LYS A 88 -1.49 2.44 24.22
CA LYS A 88 -1.71 3.73 24.92
C LYS A 88 -2.70 3.58 26.08
N LYS A 89 -3.83 2.89 25.88
CA LYS A 89 -4.84 2.62 26.93
C LYS A 89 -4.26 1.82 28.10
N LEU A 90 -3.47 0.78 27.83
CA LEU A 90 -2.80 -0.03 28.86
C LEU A 90 -1.79 0.78 29.68
N LYS A 91 -0.98 1.63 29.04
CA LYS A 91 -0.03 2.53 29.73
C LYS A 91 -0.76 3.52 30.65
N LYS A 92 -1.89 4.09 30.23
CA LYS A 92 -2.70 5.01 31.05
C LYS A 92 -3.28 4.32 32.29
N LYS A 93 -3.79 3.08 32.15
CA LYS A 93 -4.27 2.27 33.29
C LYS A 93 -3.16 1.97 34.31
N LYS A 94 -1.95 1.60 33.85
CA LYS A 94 -0.80 1.33 34.74
C LYS A 94 -0.36 2.58 35.51
N LYS A 95 -0.36 3.76 34.88
CA LYS A 95 -0.01 5.04 35.56
C LYS A 95 -1.02 5.41 36.64
N ASN A 96 -2.33 5.21 36.40
CA ASN A 96 -3.35 5.48 37.42
C ASN A 96 -3.29 4.51 38.61
N LYS A 97 -2.91 3.24 38.39
CA LYS A 97 -2.72 2.26 39.48
C LYS A 97 -1.50 2.53 40.37
N LYS A 98 -0.45 3.19 39.87
CA LYS A 98 0.76 3.54 40.65
C LYS A 98 0.62 4.84 41.45
N ARG A 99 -0.43 5.63 41.21
CA ARG A 99 -0.70 6.92 41.88
C ARG A 99 -1.74 6.81 43.00
N LYS A 100 -2.37 5.64 43.16
CA LYS A 100 -3.19 5.26 44.32
C LYS A 100 -2.35 4.36 45.19
#